data_AF-A0A1X0F535-F1
#
_entry.id   AF-A0A1X0F535-F1
#
_cell.length_a   1.000
_cell.length_b   1.000
_cell.length_c   1.000
_cell.angle_alpha   90.00
_cell.angle_beta   90.00
_cell.angle_gamma   90.00
#
_symmetry.space_group_name_H-M   'P 1'
#
loop_
_entity.id
_entity.type
_entity.pdbx_description
1 polymer ?
#
loop_
_entity_poly.entity_id
_entity_poly.type
_entity_poly.pdbx_seq_one_letter_code
_entity_poly.pdbx_strand_id
1 'polypeptide(L)'
;MVRKAPQSERQYGGVYAAVAEAIEAEVGMFSTYTRAGRHIPPVFEEWRARGVLGATLEVPAYLLPRPSRLRLEPGRPMFVAVVSADDRVSFRAETTVETVERLGL
;
A
#
# COMPACT_ATOMS: atom_id res chain seq x y z
N MET A 1 -25.93 -16.71 -22.37
CA MET A 1 -25.15 -15.45 -22.33
C MET A 1 -24.03 -15.61 -21.33
N VAL A 2 -22.80 -15.86 -21.80
CA VAL A 2 -21.62 -16.01 -20.93
C VAL A 2 -21.06 -14.62 -20.66
N ARG A 3 -21.25 -14.08 -19.45
CA ARG A 3 -20.60 -12.84 -19.05
C ARG A 3 -19.11 -13.15 -18.88
N LYS A 4 -18.29 -12.72 -19.84
CA LYS A 4 -16.83 -12.71 -19.68
C LYS A 4 -16.52 -11.77 -18.52
N ALA A 5 -16.02 -12.32 -17.42
CA ALA A 5 -15.42 -11.54 -16.35
C ALA A 5 -14.25 -10.71 -16.92
N PRO A 6 -14.07 -9.45 -16.49
CA PRO A 6 -12.99 -8.62 -16.98
C PRO A 6 -11.64 -9.25 -16.65
N GLN A 7 -10.79 -9.31 -17.67
CA GLN A 7 -9.53 -10.04 -17.76
C GLN A 7 -8.41 -9.49 -16.85
N SER A 8 -8.73 -8.62 -15.90
CA SER A 8 -7.81 -7.87 -15.04
C SER A 8 -7.61 -8.46 -13.64
N GLU A 9 -8.38 -9.49 -13.26
CA GLU A 9 -8.28 -10.14 -11.92
C GLU A 9 -7.27 -11.29 -11.84
N ARG A 10 -6.63 -11.68 -12.94
CA ARG A 10 -5.83 -12.93 -13.01
C ARG A 10 -4.33 -12.81 -12.77
N GLN A 11 -3.80 -11.62 -12.45
CA GLN A 11 -2.34 -11.47 -12.27
C GLN A 11 -1.89 -11.13 -10.85
N TYR A 12 -2.80 -10.77 -9.95
CA TYR A 12 -2.51 -10.59 -8.53
C TYR A 12 -3.53 -11.40 -7.75
N GLY A 13 -3.10 -12.14 -6.72
CA GLY A 13 -3.97 -12.99 -5.88
C GLY A 13 -4.94 -12.20 -4.98
N GLY A 14 -5.48 -11.08 -5.46
CA GLY A 14 -6.22 -10.09 -4.67
C GLY A 14 -5.49 -8.75 -4.59
N VAL A 15 -6.22 -7.69 -4.22
CA VAL A 15 -5.65 -6.36 -3.96
C VAL A 15 -4.76 -6.40 -2.71
N TYR A 16 -5.15 -7.15 -1.69
CA TYR A 16 -4.38 -7.31 -0.46
C TYR A 16 -3.01 -7.93 -0.74
N ALA A 17 -2.98 -9.03 -1.51
CA ALA A 17 -1.74 -9.69 -1.89
C ALA A 17 -0.82 -8.76 -2.70
N ALA A 18 -1.38 -7.98 -3.63
CA ALA A 18 -0.61 -7.00 -4.40
C ALA A 18 0.00 -5.90 -3.52
N VAL A 19 -0.74 -5.43 -2.50
CA VAL A 19 -0.23 -4.44 -1.55
C VAL A 19 0.86 -5.02 -0.67
N ALA A 20 0.68 -6.24 -0.16
CA ALA A 20 1.70 -6.93 0.63
C ALA A 20 3.00 -7.13 -0.18
N GLU A 21 2.88 -7.53 -1.45
CA GLU A 21 4.03 -7.65 -2.37
C GLU A 21 4.70 -6.29 -2.61
N ALA A 22 3.94 -5.22 -2.80
CA ALA A 22 4.48 -3.88 -2.96
C ALA A 22 5.25 -3.41 -1.71
N ILE A 23 4.75 -3.71 -0.49
CA ILE A 23 5.47 -3.42 0.76
C ILE A 23 6.80 -4.19 0.80
N GLU A 24 6.80 -5.48 0.50
CA GLU A 24 8.04 -6.29 0.47
C GLU A 24 9.03 -5.76 -0.58
N ALA A 25 8.55 -5.31 -1.74
CA ALA A 25 9.39 -4.71 -2.77
C ALA A 25 10.04 -3.39 -2.31
N GLU A 26 9.30 -2.52 -1.63
CA GLU A 26 9.83 -1.29 -1.03
C GLU A 26 10.86 -1.61 0.04
N VAL A 27 10.56 -2.52 0.97
CA VAL A 27 11.52 -2.99 2.00
C VAL A 27 12.79 -3.55 1.35
N GLY A 28 12.66 -4.37 0.29
CA GLY A 28 13.78 -4.88 -0.49
C GLY A 28 14.60 -3.78 -1.15
N MET A 29 13.95 -2.74 -1.69
CA MET A 29 14.60 -1.58 -2.26
C MET A 29 15.41 -0.83 -1.18
N PHE A 30 14.82 -0.53 -0.02
CA PHE A 30 15.53 0.12 1.10
C PHE A 30 16.64 -0.75 1.70
N SER A 31 16.50 -2.07 1.70
CA SER A 31 17.56 -3.01 2.10
C SER A 31 18.77 -2.97 1.14
N THR A 32 18.53 -2.58 -0.12
CA THR A 32 19.60 -2.33 -1.09
C THR A 32 20.26 -0.96 -0.86
N TYR A 33 19.48 0.04 -0.43
CA TYR A 33 19.95 1.39 -0.10
C TYR A 33 20.61 1.55 1.28
N THR A 34 20.44 0.60 2.20
CA THR A 34 21.10 0.61 3.53
C THR A 34 22.63 0.49 3.44
N ARG A 35 23.17 0.01 2.31
CA ARG A 35 24.61 0.14 1.97
C ARG A 35 25.10 1.59 1.89
N ALA A 36 24.19 2.56 1.77
CA ALA A 36 24.47 4.00 1.71
C ALA A 36 24.07 4.75 3.01
N GLY A 37 23.78 4.04 4.12
CA GLY A 37 23.49 4.65 5.42
C GLY A 37 22.07 5.21 5.58
N ARG A 38 21.13 4.88 4.70
CA ARG A 38 19.70 5.21 4.87
C ARG A 38 18.97 4.04 5.53
N HIS A 39 18.41 4.25 6.71
CA HIS A 39 17.60 3.27 7.41
C HIS A 39 16.23 3.11 6.74
N ILE A 40 15.68 1.88 6.79
CA ILE A 40 14.28 1.61 6.42
C ILE A 40 13.40 2.41 7.39
N PRO A 41 12.46 3.24 6.92
CA PRO A 41 11.54 3.91 7.82
C PRO A 41 10.72 2.88 8.62
N PRO A 42 10.59 3.01 9.96
CA PRO A 42 9.93 2.00 10.82
C PRO A 42 8.52 1.59 10.37
N VAL A 43 7.81 2.51 9.72
CA VAL A 43 6.48 2.27 9.15
C VAL A 43 6.43 1.10 8.16
N PHE A 44 7.47 0.91 7.33
CA PHE A 44 7.47 -0.18 6.36
C PHE A 44 7.60 -1.55 7.04
N GLU A 45 8.40 -1.64 8.10
CA GLU A 45 8.49 -2.86 8.92
C GLU A 45 7.18 -3.15 9.65
N GLU A 46 6.49 -2.11 10.14
CA GLU A 46 5.16 -2.28 10.75
C GLU A 46 4.13 -2.82 9.75
N TRP A 47 4.05 -2.22 8.55
CA TRP A 47 3.15 -2.68 7.51
C TRP A 47 3.44 -4.12 7.09
N ARG A 48 4.73 -4.46 6.97
CA ARG A 48 5.18 -5.82 6.69
C ARG A 48 4.70 -6.81 7.75
N ALA A 49 4.93 -6.49 9.03
CA ALA A 49 4.50 -7.34 10.13
C ALA A 49 2.98 -7.53 10.16
N ARG A 50 2.20 -6.47 9.90
CA ARG A 50 0.74 -6.56 9.76
C ARG A 50 0.31 -7.42 8.58
N GLY A 51 1.02 -7.32 7.45
CA GLY A 51 0.76 -8.12 6.26
C GLY A 51 0.95 -9.62 6.51
N VAL A 52 2.02 -9.99 7.22
CA VAL A 52 2.29 -11.39 7.65
C VAL A 52 1.18 -11.93 8.54
N LEU A 53 0.59 -11.07 9.39
CA LEU A 53 -0.50 -11.44 10.29
C LEU A 53 -1.87 -11.49 9.60
N GLY A 54 -1.97 -11.14 8.31
CA GLY A 54 -3.26 -11.01 7.63
C GLY A 54 -4.12 -9.88 8.21
N ALA A 55 -3.50 -8.90 8.89
CA ALA A 55 -4.20 -7.77 9.48
C ALA A 55 -4.54 -6.72 8.41
N THR A 56 -5.50 -5.85 8.73
CA THR A 56 -5.81 -4.68 7.89
C THR A 56 -4.57 -3.78 7.74
N LEU A 57 -4.30 -3.39 6.50
CA LEU A 57 -3.19 -2.53 6.12
C LEU A 57 -3.69 -1.10 5.87
N GLU A 58 -3.06 -0.13 6.53
CA GLU A 58 -3.28 1.30 6.30
C GLU A 58 -2.07 1.89 5.59
N VAL A 59 -2.12 1.93 4.27
CA VAL A 59 -0.99 2.27 3.39
C VAL A 59 -1.29 3.47 2.51
N PRO A 60 -0.29 4.23 2.06
CA PRO A 60 -0.49 5.23 1.01
C PRO A 60 -1.11 4.61 -0.24
N ALA A 61 -2.04 5.33 -0.87
CA ALA A 61 -2.74 4.83 -2.06
C ALA A 61 -1.81 4.52 -3.24
N TYR A 62 -0.56 5.01 -3.27
CA TYR A 62 0.40 4.64 -4.32
C TYR A 62 0.84 3.18 -4.26
N LEU A 63 0.72 2.51 -3.10
CA LEU A 63 1.04 1.09 -2.92
C LEU A 63 -0.04 0.14 -3.45
N LEU A 64 -1.25 0.64 -3.72
CA LEU A 64 -2.29 -0.15 -4.38
C LEU A 64 -1.86 -0.57 -5.79
N PRO A 65 -2.43 -1.62 -6.40
CA PRO A 65 -2.25 -1.90 -7.82
C PRO A 65 -2.88 -0.78 -8.66
N ARG A 66 -2.31 -0.46 -9.83
CA ARG A 66 -2.75 0.66 -10.70
C ARG A 66 -4.26 0.77 -10.92
N PRO A 67 -5.03 -0.32 -11.15
CA PRO A 67 -6.48 -0.24 -11.35
C PRO A 67 -7.24 0.23 -10.10
N SER A 68 -6.68 0.00 -8.91
CA SER A 68 -7.30 0.33 -7.62
C SER A 68 -6.78 1.65 -7.04
N ARG A 69 -5.80 2.29 -7.68
CA ARG A 69 -5.28 3.60 -7.23
C ARG A 69 -6.28 4.70 -7.51
N LEU A 70 -6.57 5.52 -6.50
CA LEU A 70 -7.18 6.83 -6.77
C LEU A 70 -6.20 7.69 -7.56
N ARG A 71 -6.74 8.49 -8.48
CA ARG A 71 -5.95 9.46 -9.24
C ARG A 71 -5.47 10.54 -8.28
N LEU A 72 -4.16 10.59 -8.03
CA LEU A 72 -3.55 11.67 -7.26
C LEU A 72 -3.54 12.93 -8.13
N GLU A 73 -4.19 13.99 -7.66
CA GLU A 73 -4.15 15.31 -8.27
C GLU A 73 -3.16 16.19 -7.49
N PRO A 74 -2.28 16.95 -8.16
CA PRO A 74 -1.42 17.92 -7.49
C PRO A 74 -2.24 18.89 -6.63
N GLY A 75 -1.83 19.10 -5.38
CA GLY A 75 -2.52 20.00 -4.45
C GLY A 75 -3.70 19.37 -3.68
N ARG A 76 -4.00 18.08 -3.89
CA ARG A 76 -4.95 17.34 -3.03
C ARG A 76 -4.23 16.59 -1.89
N PRO A 77 -4.93 16.36 -0.76
CA PRO A 77 -4.40 15.54 0.33
C PRO A 77 -4.07 14.12 -0.18
N MET A 78 -3.07 13.51 0.45
CA MET A 78 -2.73 12.12 0.17
C MET A 78 -3.87 11.24 0.65
N PHE A 79 -4.20 10.20 -0.12
CA PHE A 79 -5.17 9.21 0.32
C PHE A 79 -4.44 8.05 0.98
N VAL A 80 -4.87 7.71 2.19
CA VAL A 80 -4.55 6.44 2.84
C VAL A 80 -5.58 5.43 2.40
N ALA A 81 -5.11 4.31 1.87
CA ALA A 81 -5.90 3.15 1.57
C ALA A 81 -5.92 2.23 2.78
N VAL A 82 -7.12 1.86 3.21
CA VAL A 82 -7.37 0.82 4.21
C VAL A 82 -7.75 -0.44 3.46
N VAL A 83 -6.88 -1.44 3.50
CA VAL A 83 -6.99 -2.68 2.72
C VAL A 83 -7.11 -3.85 3.69
N SER A 84 -8.23 -4.57 3.64
CA SER A 84 -8.46 -5.76 4.45
C SER A 84 -8.04 -7.03 3.72
N ALA A 85 -7.82 -8.11 4.48
CA ALA A 85 -7.40 -9.41 3.94
C ALA A 85 -8.44 -10.08 3.02
N ASP A 86 -9.70 -9.62 3.04
CA ASP A 86 -10.77 -10.03 2.12
C ASP A 86 -10.88 -9.12 0.88
N ASP A 87 -9.80 -8.41 0.54
CA ASP A 87 -9.66 -7.54 -0.63
C ASP A 87 -10.57 -6.30 -0.66
N ARG A 88 -11.22 -5.93 0.46
CA ARG A 88 -11.96 -4.67 0.51
C ARG A 88 -11.01 -3.50 0.67
N VAL A 89 -11.30 -2.43 -0.06
CA VAL A 89 -10.54 -1.19 -0.03
C VAL A 89 -11.47 -0.06 0.35
N SER A 90 -11.08 0.72 1.35
CA SER A 90 -11.65 2.04 1.63
C SER A 90 -10.56 3.10 1.67
N PHE A 91 -10.95 4.37 1.52
CA PHE A 91 -10.01 5.47 1.44
C PHE A 91 -10.32 6.50 2.52
N ARG A 92 -9.27 6.95 3.21
CA ARG A 92 -9.30 8.10 4.12
C ARG A 92 -8.43 9.19 3.51
N ALA A 93 -8.97 10.41 3.39
CA ALA A 93 -8.14 11.57 3.10
C ALA A 93 -7.32 11.89 4.35
N GLU A 94 -6.00 12.00 4.19
CA GLU A 94 -5.09 12.39 5.26
C GLU A 94 -4.23 13.54 4.74
N THR A 95 -4.13 14.61 5.52
CA THR A 95 -3.21 15.70 5.19
C THR A 95 -1.77 15.21 5.33
N THR A 96 -0.83 15.86 4.65
CA THR A 96 0.59 15.54 4.78
C THR A 96 1.06 15.66 6.24
N VAL A 97 0.51 16.62 7.00
CA VAL A 97 0.83 16.81 8.42
C VAL A 97 0.36 15.61 9.25
N GLU A 98 -0.91 15.22 9.13
CA GLU A 98 -1.46 14.05 9.84
C GLU A 98 -0.70 12.76 9.48
N THR A 99 -0.28 12.63 8.22
CA THR A 99 0.51 11.49 7.76
C THR A 99 1.88 11.47 8.44
N VAL A 100 2.59 12.59 8.47
CA VAL A 100 3.93 12.71 9.08
C VAL A 100 3.85 12.44 10.59
N GLU A 101 2.87 13.02 11.28
CA GLU A 101 2.66 12.82 12.70
C GLU A 101 2.34 11.36 13.04
N ARG A 102 1.47 10.70 12.27
CA ARG A 102 1.10 9.29 12.49
C ARG A 102 2.26 8.34 12.18
N LEU A 103 3.07 8.65 11.18
CA LEU A 103 4.19 7.80 10.76
C LEU A 103 5.51 8.09 11.51
N GLY A 104 5.55 9.13 12.35
CA GLY A 104 6.75 9.51 13.10
C GLY A 104 7.92 9.92 12.22
N LEU A 105 7.62 10.59 11.09
CA LEU A 105 8.60 11.04 10.08
C LEU A 105 9.10 12.47 10.32
#